data_AF-A0A2U2DFG2-F1
#
_entry.id   AF-A0A2U2DFG2-F1
#
_cell.length_a   1.000
_cell.length_b   1.000
_cell.length_c   1.000
_cell.angle_alpha   90.00
_cell.angle_beta   90.00
_cell.angle_gamma   90.00
#
_symmetry.space_group_name_H-M   'P 1'
#
loop_
_entity.id
_entity.type
_entity.pdbx_description
1 polymer ?
#
loop_
_entity_poly.entity_id
_entity_poly.type
_entity_poly.pdbx_seq_one_letter_code
_entity_poly.pdbx_strand_id
1 'polypeptide(L)'
;MAKSKWDKHSILAELRRRGMTLTRLAEIRGVSPGGFRTIWSRPNQASEAAIAEFIGVAVEELFPDRYPKKTTTILSHEYAAESTDSQRAA
;
A
#
# COMPACT_ATOMS: atom_id res chain seq x y z
N MET A 1 3.69 -17.69 -16.47
CA MET A 1 3.86 -17.09 -15.13
C MET A 1 4.65 -15.79 -15.32
N ALA A 2 3.98 -14.64 -15.40
CA ALA A 2 4.67 -13.36 -15.57
C ALA A 2 5.49 -13.09 -14.31
N LYS A 3 6.82 -13.12 -14.43
CA LYS A 3 7.73 -12.80 -13.34
C LYS A 3 7.54 -11.31 -13.07
N SER A 4 6.83 -10.96 -11.99
CA SER A 4 6.69 -9.58 -11.56
C SER A 4 8.07 -8.95 -11.51
N LYS A 5 8.26 -7.86 -12.25
CA LYS A 5 9.54 -7.13 -12.34
C LYS A 5 10.07 -6.70 -10.96
N TRP A 6 9.14 -6.60 -10.01
CA TRP A 6 9.36 -6.18 -8.64
C TRP A 6 9.37 -7.39 -7.69
N ASP A 7 10.54 -7.68 -7.13
CA ASP A 7 10.70 -8.54 -5.96
C ASP A 7 11.00 -7.70 -4.71
N LYS A 8 10.82 -8.26 -3.52
CA LYS A 8 11.14 -7.61 -2.24
C LYS A 8 12.54 -6.99 -2.24
N HIS A 9 13.51 -7.69 -2.83
CA HIS A 9 14.89 -7.23 -2.91
C HIS A 9 15.05 -6.08 -3.90
N SER A 10 14.34 -6.11 -5.03
CA SER A 10 14.34 -5.01 -6.02
C SER A 10 13.77 -3.73 -5.42
N ILE A 11 12.65 -3.82 -4.68
CA ILE A 11 12.03 -2.69 -3.99
C ILE A 11 12.99 -2.10 -2.94
N LEU A 12 13.60 -2.96 -2.13
CA LEU A 12 14.59 -2.55 -1.12
C LEU A 12 15.86 -1.95 -1.75
N ALA A 13 16.27 -2.44 -2.91
CA ALA A 13 17.41 -1.91 -3.65
C ALA A 13 17.10 -0.51 -4.20
N GLU A 14 15.92 -0.30 -4.79
CA GLU A 14 15.49 1.03 -5.26
C GLU A 14 15.36 2.04 -4.12
N LEU A 15 14.77 1.64 -2.99
CA LEU A 15 14.73 2.48 -1.79
C LEU A 15 16.14 2.93 -1.39
N ARG A 16 17.09 1.99 -1.34
CA ARG A 16 18.49 2.28 -0.99
C ARG A 16 19.21 3.12 -2.04
N ARG A 17 18.97 2.89 -3.35
CA ARG A 17 19.54 3.68 -4.45
C ARG A 17 19.13 5.15 -4.36
N ARG A 18 17.91 5.42 -3.88
CA ARG A 18 17.38 6.76 -3.62
C ARG A 18 17.77 7.32 -2.24
N GLY A 19 18.63 6.62 -1.48
CA GLY A 19 19.06 7.05 -0.14
C GLY A 19 17.99 6.92 0.94
N MET A 20 16.95 6.11 0.71
CA MET A 20 15.79 5.98 1.58
C MET A 20 15.74 4.63 2.29
N THR A 21 15.10 4.61 3.46
CA THR A 21 14.84 3.39 4.22
C THR A 21 13.34 3.25 4.49
N LEU A 22 12.88 2.01 4.69
CA LEU A 22 11.47 1.76 5.06
C LEU A 22 11.08 2.48 6.35
N THR A 23 11.98 2.51 7.34
CA THR A 23 11.74 3.20 8.61
C THR A 23 11.58 4.71 8.38
N ARG A 24 12.48 5.31 7.59
CA ARG A 24 12.41 6.75 7.32
C ARG A 24 11.19 7.12 6.49
N LEU A 25 10.81 6.27 5.54
CA LEU A 25 9.58 6.44 4.77
C LEU A 25 8.34 6.35 5.67
N ALA A 26 8.35 5.43 6.64
CA ALA A 26 7.29 5.30 7.63
C ALA A 26 7.15 6.56 8.50
N GLU A 27 8.28 7.09 9.00
CA GLU A 27 8.32 8.33 9.78
C GLU A 27 7.75 9.53 9.02
N ILE A 28 8.16 9.71 7.76
CA ILE A 28 7.69 10.83 6.92
C ILE A 28 6.19 10.75 6.65
N ARG A 29 5.66 9.53 6.50
CA ARG A 29 4.23 9.31 6.27
C ARG A 29 3.41 9.21 7.55
N GLY A 30 4.04 9.30 8.73
CA GLY A 30 3.36 9.15 10.02
C GLY A 30 2.81 7.75 10.27
N VAL A 31 3.33 6.73 9.58
CA VAL A 31 2.89 5.33 9.70
C VAL A 31 3.81 4.58 10.64
N SER A 32 3.25 3.65 11.43
CA SER A 32 4.06 2.83 12.33
C SER A 32 5.12 2.01 11.57
N PRO A 33 6.41 2.06 11.98
CA PRO A 33 7.48 1.28 11.37
C PRO A 33 7.22 -0.23 11.36
N GLY A 34 6.42 -0.73 12.31
CA GLY A 34 6.01 -2.14 12.38
C GLY A 34 5.20 -2.55 11.15
N GLY A 35 4.36 -1.65 10.61
CA GLY A 35 3.54 -1.89 9.43
C GLY A 35 4.35 -2.06 8.14
N PHE A 36 5.55 -1.48 8.06
CA PHE A 36 6.46 -1.65 6.93
C PHE A 36 7.29 -2.94 7.02
N ARG A 37 7.57 -3.43 8.23
CA ARG A 37 8.24 -4.74 8.38
C ARG A 37 7.30 -5.89 8.04
N THR A 38 6.04 -5.78 8.43
CA THR A 38 5.04 -6.82 8.19
C THR A 38 4.51 -6.82 6.76
N ILE A 39 4.78 -5.79 5.94
CA ILE A 39 4.27 -5.68 4.57
C ILE A 39 4.55 -6.92 3.71
N TRP A 40 5.66 -7.62 3.94
CA TRP A 40 6.01 -8.82 3.17
C TRP A 40 5.15 -10.04 3.54
N SER A 41 4.68 -10.10 4.78
CA SER A 41 3.85 -11.20 5.31
C SER A 41 2.36 -10.87 5.28
N ARG A 42 1.98 -9.62 5.56
CA ARG A 42 0.60 -9.17 5.68
C ARG A 42 0.33 -7.98 4.75
N PRO A 43 -0.84 -7.95 4.08
CA PRO A 43 -1.24 -6.80 3.29
C PRO A 43 -1.48 -5.58 4.18
N ASN A 44 -0.83 -4.47 3.83
CA ASN A 44 -1.02 -3.19 4.50
C ASN A 44 -1.10 -2.10 3.45
N GLN A 45 -2.32 -1.63 3.18
CA GLN A 45 -2.59 -0.66 2.10
C GLN A 45 -1.81 0.64 2.28
N ALA A 46 -1.69 1.16 3.51
CA ALA A 46 -0.98 2.42 3.76
C ALA A 46 0.52 2.30 3.44
N SER A 47 1.15 1.21 3.88
CA SER A 47 2.56 0.94 3.59
C SER A 47 2.80 0.66 2.10
N GLU A 48 1.91 -0.12 1.46
CA GLU A 48 1.96 -0.43 0.02
C GLU A 48 1.88 0.85 -0.83
N ALA A 49 0.91 1.72 -0.51
CA ALA A 49 0.73 3.01 -1.18
C ALA A 49 1.95 3.92 -0.99
N ALA A 50 2.50 3.99 0.23
CA ALA A 50 3.69 4.80 0.49
C ALA A 50 4.92 4.37 -0.32
N ILE A 51 5.14 3.05 -0.48
CA ILE A 51 6.24 2.53 -1.30
C ILE A 51 5.99 2.81 -2.78
N ALA A 52 4.77 2.59 -3.25
CA ALA A 52 4.37 2.87 -4.63
C ALA A 52 4.55 4.34 -5.01
N GLU A 53 4.07 5.24 -4.16
CA GLU A 53 4.24 6.68 -4.32
C GLU A 53 5.72 7.09 -4.30
N PHE A 54 6.52 6.49 -3.42
CA PHE A 54 7.96 6.78 -3.35
C PHE A 54 8.71 6.30 -4.60
N ILE A 55 8.39 5.12 -5.12
CA ILE A 55 9.04 4.57 -6.33
C ILE A 55 8.50 5.28 -7.58
N GLY A 56 7.25 5.75 -7.55
CA GLY A 56 6.54 6.34 -8.68
C GLY A 56 5.88 5.30 -9.58
N VAL A 57 5.52 4.14 -9.03
CA VAL A 57 4.94 2.99 -9.75
C VAL A 57 3.61 2.64 -9.10
N ALA A 58 2.63 2.19 -9.88
CA ALA A 58 1.33 1.78 -9.34
C ALA A 58 1.47 0.63 -8.33
N VAL A 59 0.68 0.66 -7.25
CA VAL A 59 0.68 -0.41 -6.23
C VAL A 59 0.39 -1.78 -6.85
N GLU A 60 -0.45 -1.81 -7.89
CA GLU A 60 -0.84 -3.02 -8.61
C GLU A 60 0.34 -3.65 -9.37
N GLU A 61 1.27 -2.83 -9.88
CA GLU A 61 2.46 -3.32 -10.57
C GLU A 61 3.52 -3.81 -9.57
N LEU A 62 3.61 -3.15 -8.40
CA LEU A 62 4.52 -3.55 -7.32
C LEU A 62 4.06 -4.80 -6.57
N PHE A 63 2.74 -4.94 -6.36
CA PHE A 63 2.12 -6.03 -5.63
C PHE A 63 1.00 -6.69 -6.46
N PRO A 64 1.32 -7.30 -7.61
CA PRO A 64 0.31 -7.90 -8.50
C PRO A 64 -0.38 -9.12 -7.88
N ASP A 65 0.22 -9.73 -6.87
CA ASP A 65 -0.38 -10.84 -6.12
C ASP A 65 -1.55 -10.38 -5.20
N ARG A 66 -1.59 -9.08 -4.86
CA ARG A 66 -2.55 -8.52 -3.90
C ARG A 66 -3.64 -7.66 -4.52
N TYR A 67 -3.43 -7.21 -5.75
CA TYR A 67 -4.33 -6.34 -6.49
C TYR A 67 -4.69 -7.00 -7.82
N PRO A 68 -5.91 -6.80 -8.34
CA PRO A 68 -6.91 -5.84 -7.89
C PRO A 68 -7.70 -6.33 -6.66
N LYS A 69 -7.78 -5.49 -5.62
CA LYS A 69 -8.67 -5.72 -4.47
C LYS A 69 -10.10 -5.41 -4.91
N LYS A 70 -10.84 -6.45 -5.31
CA LYS A 70 -12.28 -6.30 -5.58
C LYS A 70 -12.98 -6.08 -4.25
N THR A 71 -13.49 -4.88 -4.02
CA THR A 71 -14.44 -4.65 -2.94
C THR A 71 -15.74 -5.32 -3.36
N THR A 72 -16.06 -6.48 -2.78
CA THR A 72 -17.37 -7.15 -2.93
C THR A 72 -18.45 -6.38 -2.18
N THR A 73 -18.48 -5.06 -2.33
CA THR A 73 -19.51 -4.24 -1.73
C THR A 73 -20.73 -4.34 -2.65
N ILE A 74 -21.73 -5.11 -2.21
CA ILE A 74 -23.06 -5.16 -2.84
C ILE A 74 -23.87 -3.91 -2.43
N LEU A 75 -23.20 -2.78 -2.17
CA LEU A 75 -23.91 -1.53 -1.89
C LEU A 75 -24.27 -0.95 -3.25
N SER A 76 -25.56 -0.96 -3.58
CA SER A 76 -26.07 -0.28 -4.75
C SER A 76 -25.70 1.20 -4.68
N HIS A 77 -25.40 1.80 -5.83
CA HIS A 77 -25.01 3.21 -5.98
C HIS A 77 -26.02 4.18 -5.31
N GLU A 78 -27.26 3.73 -5.12
CA GLU A 78 -28.33 4.44 -4.44
C GLU A 78 -28.06 4.71 -2.94
N TYR A 79 -27.26 3.88 -2.27
CA TYR A 79 -26.90 4.04 -0.84
C TYR A 79 -25.47 4.55 -0.62
N ALA A 80 -24.70 4.80 -1.68
CA ALA A 80 -23.31 5.26 -1.56
C ALA A 80 -23.21 6.65 -0.89
N ALA A 81 -24.21 7.52 -1.07
CA ALA A 81 -24.22 8.87 -0.54
C ALA A 81 -24.40 8.94 1.00
N GLU A 82 -24.99 7.92 1.63
CA GLU A 82 -25.27 7.92 3.08
C GLU A 82 -24.07 7.46 3.93
N SER A 83 -23.07 6.84 3.30
CA SER A 83 -21.95 6.20 4.02
C SER A 83 -20.85 7.16 4.53
N THR A 84 -21.00 8.46 4.33
CA THR A 84 -19.96 9.46 4.71
C THR A 84 -20.21 10.19 6.03
N ASP A 85 -21.27 9.87 6.79
CA ASP A 85 -21.60 10.64 8.02
C ASP A 85 -21.16 10.00 9.35
N SER A 86 -20.79 8.72 9.39
CA SER A 86 -20.62 8.01 10.68
C SER A 86 -19.19 7.92 11.22
N GLN A 87 -18.19 8.58 10.62
CA GLN A 87 -16.80 8.46 11.07
C GLN A 87 -16.23 9.76 11.67
N ARG A 88 -17.03 10.44 12.51
CA ARG A 88 -16.58 11.40 13.53
C ARG A 88 -17.48 11.36 14.77
N ALA A 89 -17.39 10.29 15.56
CA ALA A 89 -17.78 10.31 16.97
C ALA A 89 -17.27 9.06 17.71
N ALA A 90 -16.32 9.26 18.61
CA ALA A 90 -16.02 8.53 19.86
C ALA A 90 -14.50 8.56 20.14
#